data_AF-A0A847X5A8-F1
#
_entry.id   AF-A0A847X5A8-F1
#
_cell.length_a   1.000
_cell.length_b   1.000
_cell.length_c   1.000
_cell.angle_alpha   90.00
_cell.angle_beta   90.00
_cell.angle_gamma   90.00
#
_symmetry.space_group_name_H-M   'P 1'
#
loop_
_entity.id
_entity.type
_entity.pdbx_description
1 polymer ?
#
loop_
_entity_poly.entity_id
_entity_poly.type
_entity_poly.pdbx_seq_one_letter_code
_entity_poly.pdbx_strand_id
1 'polypeptide(L)' 'EKAVISHGERVAQMILAKYERIEFKEAEELKDTQRGDGGFGHTGL' A
#
# COMPACT_ATOMS: atom_id res chain seq x y z
N GLU A 1 19.31 -12.85 -15.93
CA GLU A 1 19.27 -12.80 -17.41
C GLU A 1 18.58 -11.52 -17.86
N LYS A 2 18.88 -11.01 -19.06
CA LYS A 2 18.19 -9.85 -19.61
C LYS A 2 16.96 -10.31 -20.40
N ALA A 3 15.80 -9.74 -20.10
CA ALA A 3 14.62 -9.86 -20.94
C ALA A 3 14.67 -8.77 -22.04
N VAL A 4 14.36 -9.14 -23.29
CA VAL A 4 14.23 -8.20 -24.42
C VAL A 4 12.74 -7.96 -24.64
N ILE A 5 12.29 -6.72 -24.51
CA ILE A 5 10.89 -6.34 -24.70
C ILE A 5 10.72 -5.80 -26.12
N SER A 6 9.72 -6.32 -26.83
CA SER A 6 9.40 -5.92 -28.21
C SER A 6 8.26 -4.91 -28.27
N HIS A 7 8.17 -4.16 -29.37
CA HIS A 7 7.06 -3.24 -29.59
C HIS A 7 5.72 -4.00 -29.61
N GLY A 8 4.76 -3.57 -28.78
CA GLY A 8 3.45 -4.20 -28.64
C GLY A 8 3.36 -5.29 -27.55
N GLU A 9 4.46 -5.61 -26.88
CA GLU A 9 4.47 -6.61 -25.81
C GLU A 9 3.77 -6.09 -24.55
N ARG A 10 2.88 -6.92 -23.98
CA ARG A 10 2.18 -6.59 -22.72
C ARG A 10 3.03 -7.04 -21.54
N VAL A 11 3.59 -6.07 -20.82
CA VAL A 11 4.51 -6.33 -19.70
C VAL A 11 3.94 -5.91 -18.34
N ALA A 12 2.75 -5.32 -18.34
CA ALA A 12 2.03 -4.90 -17.15
C ALA A 12 0.54 -4.73 -17.47
N GLN A 13 -0.25 -4.41 -16.43
CA GLN A 13 -1.68 -4.16 -16.52
C GLN A 13 -2.07 -3.00 -15.60
N MET A 14 -3.01 -2.18 -16.06
CA MET A 14 -3.56 -1.08 -15.30
C MET A 14 -4.64 -1.59 -14.33
N ILE A 15 -4.61 -1.13 -13.09
CA ILE A 15 -5.66 -1.36 -12.11
C ILE A 15 -6.32 -0.02 -11.80
N LEU A 16 -7.65 0.03 -11.95
CA LEU A 16 -8.45 1.17 -11.51
C LEU A 16 -8.98 0.87 -10.10
N ALA A 17 -8.36 1.51 -9.10
CA ALA A 17 -8.77 1.38 -7.71
C ALA A 17 -9.33 2.71 -7.20
N LYS A 18 -10.37 2.63 -6.37
CA LYS A 18 -10.88 3.80 -5.66
C LYS A 18 -9.82 4.30 -4.68
N TYR A 19 -9.65 5.62 -4.62
CA TYR A 19 -8.91 6.27 -3.56
C TYR A 19 -9.72 7.43 -3.01
N GLU A 20 -9.48 7.79 -1.76
CA GLU A 20 -10.12 8.92 -1.10
C GLU A 20 -9.13 10.07 -0.98
N ARG A 21 -9.62 11.30 -1.14
CA ARG A 21 -8.87 12.50 -0.79
C ARG A 21 -9.28 12.93 0.60
N ILE A 22 -8.31 13.07 1.50
CA ILE A 22 -8.54 13.49 2.87
C ILE A 22 -7.83 14.79 3.19
N GLU A 23 -8.34 15.48 4.20
CA GLU A 23 -7.67 16.58 4.86
C GLU A 23 -7.11 16.07 6.19
N PHE A 24 -5.82 16.30 6.42
CA PHE A 24 -5.21 15.93 7.69
C PHE A 24 -5.72 16.85 8.79
N LYS A 25 -6.17 16.25 9.88
CA LYS A 25 -6.49 16.95 11.12
C LYS A 25 -5.40 16.64 12.14
N GLU A 26 -4.64 17.66 12.52
CA GLU A 26 -3.63 17.56 13.56
C GLU A 26 -4.28 17.20 14.91
N ALA A 27 -3.64 16.30 15.65
CA ALA A 27 -4.05 15.86 16.97
C ALA A 27 -2.80 15.62 17.82
N GLU A 28 -2.90 15.94 19.12
CA GLU A 28 -1.79 15.71 20.06
C GLU A 28 -1.52 14.22 20.26
N GLU A 29 -2.58 13.40 20.32
CA GLU A 29 -2.50 11.94 20.51
C GLU A 29 -3.61 11.21 19.74
N LEU A 30 -3.35 9.96 19.36
CA LEU A 30 -4.33 9.04 18.78
C LEU A 30 -4.83 8.07 19.85
N LYS A 31 -6.04 7.52 19.66
CA LYS A 31 -6.58 6.50 20.56
C LYS A 31 -5.82 5.19 20.42
N ASP A 32 -5.62 4.51 21.54
CA ASP A 32 -5.11 3.14 21.54
C ASP A 32 -6.03 2.18 20.77
N THR A 33 -5.42 1.18 20.17
CA THR A 33 -6.12 0.06 19.53
C THR A 33 -5.47 -1.25 19.96
N GLN A 34 -6.18 -2.37 19.83
CA GLN A 34 -5.62 -3.69 20.13
C GLN A 34 -4.33 -3.99 19.36
N ARG A 35 -4.18 -3.43 18.15
CA ARG A 35 -2.96 -3.57 17.34
C ARG A 35 -1.78 -2.76 17.88
N GLY A 36 -2.03 -1.58 18.43
CA GLY A 36 -0.98 -0.63 18.82
C GLY A 36 0.05 -0.43 17.72
N ASP A 37 1.33 -0.52 18.08
CA ASP A 37 2.48 -0.39 17.16
C ASP A 37 2.80 -1.67 16.37
N GLY A 38 1.92 -2.67 16.39
CA GLY A 38 2.12 -3.96 15.73
C GLY A 38 2.26 -3.88 14.21
N GLY A 39 3.48 -4.08 13.70
CA GLY A 39 3.85 -4.17 12.28
C GLY A 39 4.73 -5.38 11.96
N PHE A 40 5.24 -5.49 10.73
CA PHE A 40 6.26 -6.48 10.33
C PHE A 40 5.99 -7.94 10.74
N GLY A 41 4.80 -8.44 10.42
CA GLY A 41 4.44 -9.82 10.78
C GLY A 41 4.11 -10.01 12.26
N HIS A 42 3.65 -8.97 12.98
CA HIS A 42 3.29 -9.04 14.41
C HIS A 42 2.28 -10.14 14.77
N THR A 43 1.50 -10.62 13.80
CA THR A 43 0.54 -11.72 14.00
C THR A 43 1.16 -13.11 13.87
N GLY A 44 2.43 -13.20 13.47
CA GLY A 44 3.08 -14.46 13.14
C GLY A 44 2.43 -15.16 11.94
N LEU A 45 2.74 -16.46 11.83
CA LEU A 45 2.13 -17.47 10.95
C LEU A 45 1.33 -18.45 11.80
#